data_AF-A0A6P2R443-F1
#
_entry.id   AF-A0A6P2R443-F1
#
_cell.length_a   1.000
_cell.length_b   1.000
_cell.length_c   1.000
_cell.angle_alpha   90.00
_cell.angle_beta   90.00
_cell.angle_gamma   90.00
#
_symmetry.space_group_name_H-M   'P 1'
#
loop_
_entity.id
_entity.type
_entity.pdbx_description
1 polymer ?
#
loop_
_entity_poly.entity_id
_entity_poly.type
_entity_poly.pdbx_seq_one_letter_code
_entity_poly.pdbx_strand_id
1 'polypeptide(L)'
;MTRWLGLPALAGIAVFAFATAWSSASAEAAEPMSAPTQSAPIEEKPFVAQVVGLEWLNPLQRRDYPTEWQLLWTLGLVKPNKNDDMVRKDPKSFSTVRPVAGIAYGNNGRESFDGFYEKYIDIFLGLLYDKYAMNGHYFYTVQPSDKRHWRELAGVRIEFAIPTRLSPKEARSHLSDEMITAFSIGSKSFPDLWSKDTPPDIQIHVGGANAGFTSLNAALDYLQAHPQESVWVMNWDAPSFPPKDEQMNENLTVLFLAGPDLKTEREPLAWIGKAATGRVSDYEAKSGTTRAVQAWKATIAQAAHNANVDPSSIQFVVHDAGKGSDAASARLASLSQTLTETLPEFDYTKQVFNTPALLGEMGAGTALTNVALAIGRINHFGGNALVAGTTDAGHPTAVVILPPSKLTPIDQNSDWFRARGENNAYLPWWGRRHDTNYGIQGYSY
;
A
#
# COMPACT_ATOMS: atom_id res chain seq x y z
N MET A 1 78.25 27.27 -14.14
CA MET A 1 79.28 26.21 -14.12
C MET A 1 78.65 24.99 -13.46
N THR A 2 78.07 24.08 -14.26
CA THR A 2 78.61 22.76 -14.71
C THR A 2 77.98 21.65 -13.84
N ARG A 3 76.82 21.06 -14.21
CA ARG A 3 76.58 19.86 -15.08
C ARG A 3 77.09 18.54 -14.42
N TRP A 4 76.45 17.37 -14.44
CA TRP A 4 75.32 16.81 -15.24
C TRP A 4 74.93 15.37 -14.78
N LEU A 5 73.64 15.01 -14.99
CA LEU A 5 72.99 13.76 -15.52
C LEU A 5 73.45 12.35 -15.08
N GLY A 6 72.62 11.28 -15.08
CA GLY A 6 71.29 11.00 -15.65
C GLY A 6 71.21 9.50 -16.05
N LEU A 7 70.03 8.88 -15.94
CA LEU A 7 69.70 7.49 -16.34
C LEU A 7 69.84 7.22 -17.86
N PRO A 8 69.99 5.94 -18.28
CA PRO A 8 69.00 5.31 -19.18
C PRO A 8 68.73 3.80 -18.86
N ALA A 9 67.50 3.28 -18.82
CA ALA A 9 66.61 2.82 -19.92
C ALA A 9 67.18 1.64 -20.76
N LEU A 10 66.75 0.39 -20.53
CA LEU A 10 65.71 -0.41 -21.25
C LEU A 10 66.12 -0.95 -22.65
N ALA A 11 66.22 -2.28 -22.80
CA ALA A 11 65.72 -3.08 -23.96
C ALA A 11 66.14 -4.58 -23.94
N GLY A 12 65.20 -5.47 -24.30
CA GLY A 12 65.45 -6.81 -24.91
C GLY A 12 65.32 -8.02 -23.97
N ILE A 13 64.14 -8.65 -23.78
CA ILE A 13 63.43 -9.61 -24.64
C ILE A 13 64.16 -10.97 -24.83
N ALA A 14 63.52 -11.98 -24.22
CA ALA A 14 63.36 -13.37 -24.65
C ALA A 14 64.49 -14.41 -24.51
N VAL A 15 63.98 -15.63 -24.26
CA VAL A 15 64.59 -16.96 -24.35
C VAL A 15 65.27 -17.44 -23.07
N PHE A 16 64.52 -18.15 -22.22
CA PHE A 16 64.99 -19.36 -21.53
C PHE A 16 63.79 -20.11 -20.92
N ALA A 17 62.89 -20.57 -21.81
CA ALA A 17 62.05 -21.72 -21.51
C ALA A 17 62.82 -22.98 -21.93
N PHE A 18 62.70 -24.05 -21.14
CA PHE A 18 63.31 -25.38 -21.27
C PHE A 18 64.72 -25.56 -20.71
N ALA A 19 64.80 -25.91 -19.43
CA ALA A 19 65.33 -27.21 -18.98
C ALA A 19 65.58 -27.17 -17.46
N THR A 20 64.73 -27.82 -16.68
CA THR A 20 65.06 -28.42 -15.37
C THR A 20 63.83 -29.16 -14.86
N ALA A 21 63.50 -30.26 -15.55
CA ALA A 21 62.65 -31.28 -15.00
C ALA A 21 63.51 -32.23 -14.16
N TRP A 22 63.02 -32.50 -12.95
CA TRP A 22 63.39 -33.59 -12.04
C TRP A 22 64.65 -33.38 -11.20
N SER A 23 64.47 -32.90 -9.98
CA SER A 23 64.66 -33.71 -8.75
C SER A 23 64.64 -32.82 -7.51
N SER A 24 63.55 -32.87 -6.75
CA SER A 24 63.57 -32.67 -5.29
C SER A 24 62.16 -32.77 -4.74
N ALA A 25 61.82 -33.95 -4.20
CA ALA A 25 60.79 -34.05 -3.18
C ALA A 25 61.30 -33.31 -1.93
N SER A 26 60.51 -32.40 -1.39
CA SER A 26 60.71 -31.80 -0.07
C SER A 26 59.42 -31.21 0.47
N ALA A 27 59.09 -31.65 1.69
CA ALA A 27 58.33 -30.98 2.73
C ALA A 27 56.98 -30.34 2.33
N GLU A 28 55.91 -31.04 2.67
CA GLU A 28 54.57 -30.49 2.76
C GLU A 28 54.51 -29.54 3.96
N ALA A 29 54.68 -28.25 3.68
CA ALA A 29 54.34 -27.18 4.62
C ALA A 29 52.82 -26.98 4.58
N ALA A 30 52.18 -27.01 5.74
CA ALA A 30 50.75 -26.77 5.89
C ALA A 30 50.35 -25.44 5.24
N GLU A 31 49.42 -25.49 4.29
CA GLU A 31 48.81 -24.30 3.71
C GLU A 31 48.07 -23.51 4.81
N PRO A 32 48.17 -22.16 4.82
CA PRO A 32 47.31 -21.37 5.68
C PRO A 32 45.86 -21.62 5.26
N MET A 33 45.08 -22.13 6.21
CA MET A 33 43.62 -22.27 6.10
C MET A 33 43.03 -20.98 5.53
N SER A 34 42.59 -21.05 4.27
CA SER A 34 41.75 -20.02 3.67
C SER A 34 40.57 -19.76 4.60
N ALA A 35 40.50 -18.55 5.13
CA ALA A 35 39.31 -18.09 5.85
C ALA A 35 38.09 -18.37 4.97
N PRO A 36 36.95 -18.82 5.56
CA PRO A 36 35.76 -19.06 4.77
C PRO A 36 35.43 -17.76 4.04
N THR A 37 35.38 -17.81 2.71
CA THR A 37 34.86 -16.74 1.89
C THR A 37 33.49 -16.42 2.46
N GLN A 38 33.34 -15.24 3.08
CA GLN A 38 32.01 -14.70 3.38
C GLN A 38 31.26 -14.76 2.07
N SER A 39 30.22 -15.58 2.02
CA SER A 39 29.21 -15.50 0.98
C SER A 39 28.88 -14.03 0.84
N ALA A 40 29.12 -13.45 -0.34
CA ALA A 40 28.53 -12.15 -0.64
C ALA A 40 27.05 -12.25 -0.21
N PRO A 41 26.50 -11.25 0.51
CA PRO A 41 25.07 -11.24 0.77
C PRO A 41 24.41 -11.50 -0.57
N ILE A 42 23.54 -12.51 -0.64
CA ILE A 42 22.61 -12.59 -1.75
C ILE A 42 21.93 -11.23 -1.70
N GLU A 43 22.20 -10.39 -2.69
CA GLU A 43 21.51 -9.13 -2.86
C GLU A 43 20.08 -9.54 -3.20
N GLU A 44 19.29 -9.83 -2.16
CA GLU A 44 17.89 -10.16 -2.29
C GLU A 44 17.26 -8.96 -2.98
N LYS A 45 16.89 -9.15 -4.25
CA LYS A 45 16.20 -8.10 -5.01
C LYS A 45 15.06 -7.57 -4.16
N PRO A 46 14.91 -6.24 -4.02
CA PRO A 46 13.85 -5.68 -3.22
C PRO A 46 12.49 -6.23 -3.65
N PHE A 47 11.76 -6.79 -2.69
CA PHE A 47 10.48 -7.45 -2.91
C PHE A 47 9.35 -6.42 -2.99
N VAL A 48 8.59 -6.46 -4.09
CA VAL A 48 7.37 -5.66 -4.27
C VAL A 48 6.18 -6.59 -4.55
N ALA A 49 5.02 -6.26 -4.00
CA ALA A 49 3.76 -6.97 -4.25
C ALA A 49 2.89 -6.22 -5.26
N GLN A 50 2.04 -6.96 -5.95
CA GLN A 50 1.01 -6.42 -6.83
C GLN A 50 -0.20 -5.98 -6.01
N VAL A 51 -0.64 -4.73 -6.14
CA VAL A 51 -1.97 -4.32 -5.64
C VAL A 51 -2.99 -4.68 -6.72
N VAL A 52 -3.73 -5.78 -6.57
CA VAL A 52 -4.68 -6.26 -7.59
C VAL A 52 -6.05 -5.63 -7.47
N GLY A 53 -6.37 -5.09 -6.29
CA GLY A 53 -7.58 -4.33 -6.06
C GLY A 53 -7.50 -3.54 -4.76
N LEU A 54 -8.49 -2.68 -4.57
CA LEU A 54 -8.59 -1.77 -3.44
C LEU A 54 -10.06 -1.47 -3.16
N GLU A 55 -10.41 -1.49 -1.88
CA GLU A 55 -11.66 -0.94 -1.38
C GLU A 55 -11.39 0.12 -0.31
N TRP A 56 -12.21 1.16 -0.31
CA TRP A 56 -12.22 2.18 0.73
C TRP A 56 -13.67 2.45 1.07
N LEU A 57 -14.02 2.51 2.35
CA LEU A 57 -15.33 2.97 2.81
C LEU A 57 -15.13 4.16 3.74
N ASN A 58 -15.79 5.27 3.40
CA ASN A 58 -15.77 6.52 4.16
C ASN A 58 -17.11 7.25 3.96
N PRO A 59 -17.65 7.95 4.97
CA PRO A 59 -18.91 8.70 4.83
C PRO A 59 -18.95 9.78 3.73
N LEU A 60 -17.81 10.20 3.18
CA LEU A 60 -17.76 11.09 2.02
C LEU A 60 -18.12 10.40 0.70
N GLN A 61 -18.15 9.07 0.69
CA GLN A 61 -18.31 8.33 -0.54
C GLN A 61 -19.73 8.44 -1.10
N ARG A 62 -19.77 8.79 -2.37
CA ARG A 62 -20.99 8.75 -3.16
C ARG A 62 -21.26 7.32 -3.58
N ARG A 63 -22.22 6.65 -2.94
CA ARG A 63 -22.56 5.22 -3.14
C ARG A 63 -22.51 4.72 -4.56
N ASP A 64 -22.94 5.56 -5.50
CA ASP A 64 -23.04 5.21 -6.91
C ASP A 64 -21.77 5.46 -7.74
N TYR A 65 -20.72 6.04 -7.17
CA TYR A 65 -19.41 6.16 -7.79
C TYR A 65 -18.46 5.07 -7.26
N PRO A 66 -17.58 4.53 -8.13
CA PRO A 66 -16.61 3.49 -7.75
C PRO A 66 -15.53 4.04 -6.81
N THR A 67 -14.88 3.16 -6.05
CA THR A 67 -13.77 3.51 -5.16
C THR A 67 -12.65 4.31 -5.87
N GLU A 68 -12.34 3.96 -7.13
CA GLU A 68 -11.43 4.71 -8.01
C GLU A 68 -11.78 6.21 -8.08
N TRP A 69 -13.04 6.52 -8.34
CA TRP A 69 -13.51 7.90 -8.44
C TRP A 69 -13.49 8.60 -7.08
N GLN A 70 -13.82 7.92 -5.98
CA GLN A 70 -13.83 8.53 -4.64
C GLN A 70 -12.44 9.01 -4.23
N LEU A 71 -11.41 8.20 -4.51
CA LEU A 71 -10.02 8.54 -4.20
C LEU A 71 -9.57 9.75 -5.02
N LEU A 72 -9.83 9.73 -6.33
CA LEU A 72 -9.52 10.86 -7.21
C LEU A 72 -10.32 12.13 -6.83
N TRP A 73 -11.56 11.99 -6.40
CA TRP A 73 -12.41 13.10 -5.97
C TRP A 73 -11.86 13.73 -4.69
N THR A 74 -11.42 12.90 -3.75
CA THR A 74 -10.78 13.32 -2.50
C THR A 74 -9.48 14.07 -2.76
N LEU A 75 -8.72 13.67 -3.78
CA LEU A 75 -7.51 14.36 -4.25
C LEU A 75 -7.81 15.64 -5.06
N GLY A 76 -9.06 15.92 -5.39
CA GLY A 76 -9.46 17.04 -6.25
C GLY A 76 -9.08 16.87 -7.74
N LEU A 77 -8.87 15.63 -8.19
CA LEU A 77 -8.41 15.31 -9.55
C LEU A 77 -9.54 15.03 -10.54
N VAL A 78 -10.75 14.78 -10.06
CA VAL A 78 -11.96 14.56 -10.87
C VAL A 78 -13.10 15.42 -10.35
N LYS A 79 -14.24 15.37 -11.02
CA LYS A 79 -15.48 16.04 -10.64
C LYS A 79 -16.67 15.12 -10.92
N PRO A 80 -17.86 15.41 -10.37
CA PRO A 80 -19.08 14.72 -10.74
C PRO A 80 -19.34 14.77 -12.26
N ASN A 81 -20.08 13.78 -12.76
CA ASN A 81 -20.45 13.66 -14.17
C ASN A 81 -21.30 14.87 -14.58
N LYS A 82 -21.27 15.22 -15.87
CA LYS A 82 -21.91 16.45 -16.36
C LYS A 82 -23.41 16.53 -16.03
N ASN A 83 -24.10 15.39 -16.07
CA ASN A 83 -25.55 15.29 -15.86
C ASN A 83 -25.93 14.62 -14.53
N ASP A 84 -25.05 14.72 -13.54
CA ASP A 84 -25.23 14.15 -12.21
C ASP A 84 -26.54 14.63 -11.55
N ASP A 85 -27.41 13.68 -11.23
CA ASP A 85 -28.74 13.89 -10.68
C ASP A 85 -28.72 14.39 -9.23
N MET A 86 -27.77 13.93 -8.42
CA MET A 86 -27.62 14.38 -7.05
C MET A 86 -27.02 15.79 -6.99
N VAL A 87 -26.09 16.12 -7.89
CA VAL A 87 -25.60 17.51 -8.04
C VAL A 87 -26.71 18.45 -8.49
N ARG A 88 -27.59 18.01 -9.40
CA ARG A 88 -28.74 18.83 -9.83
C ARG A 88 -29.74 19.07 -8.70
N LYS A 89 -29.98 18.05 -7.86
CA LYS A 89 -30.94 18.08 -6.77
C LYS A 89 -30.41 18.86 -5.55
N ASP A 90 -29.16 18.64 -5.18
CA ASP A 90 -28.48 19.30 -4.06
C ASP A 90 -27.01 19.59 -4.41
N PRO A 91 -26.76 20.68 -5.16
CA PRO A 91 -25.40 21.02 -5.58
C PRO A 91 -24.49 21.34 -4.40
N LYS A 92 -25.03 21.81 -3.27
CA LYS A 92 -24.23 22.18 -2.09
C LYS A 92 -23.59 20.95 -1.47
N SER A 93 -24.32 19.84 -1.39
CA SER A 93 -23.81 18.62 -0.77
C SER A 93 -22.95 17.78 -1.71
N PHE A 94 -23.27 17.78 -3.02
CA PHE A 94 -22.66 16.85 -3.97
C PHE A 94 -21.58 17.46 -4.90
N SER A 95 -21.30 18.76 -4.81
CA SER A 95 -20.24 19.43 -5.61
C SER A 95 -18.93 19.65 -4.84
N THR A 96 -18.85 19.27 -3.57
CA THR A 96 -17.64 19.44 -2.75
C THR A 96 -17.37 18.18 -1.93
N VAL A 97 -16.12 17.91 -1.60
CA VAL A 97 -15.73 16.79 -0.73
C VAL A 97 -16.23 17.07 0.69
N ARG A 98 -17.13 16.23 1.19
CA ARG A 98 -17.72 16.26 2.53
C ARG A 98 -18.44 14.94 2.81
N PRO A 99 -18.84 14.65 4.07
CA PRO A 99 -19.74 13.54 4.33
C PRO A 99 -21.07 13.72 3.59
N VAL A 100 -21.55 12.65 2.97
CA VAL A 100 -22.82 12.63 2.23
C VAL A 100 -23.77 11.54 2.74
N ALA A 101 -23.26 10.46 3.31
CA ALA A 101 -24.05 9.41 3.96
C ALA A 101 -23.14 8.57 4.88
N GLY A 102 -23.64 8.15 6.04
CA GLY A 102 -22.94 7.16 6.87
C GLY A 102 -22.70 5.85 6.12
N ILE A 103 -21.57 5.20 6.43
CA ILE A 103 -21.36 3.78 6.07
C ILE A 103 -22.13 2.93 7.08
N ALA A 104 -21.76 3.03 8.37
CA ALA A 104 -22.51 2.45 9.47
C ALA A 104 -23.31 3.53 10.21
N TYR A 105 -24.46 3.14 10.78
CA TYR A 105 -25.29 4.02 11.61
C TYR A 105 -25.01 3.80 13.09
N GLY A 106 -24.59 4.86 13.78
CA GLY A 106 -24.27 4.90 15.21
C GLY A 106 -25.48 4.99 16.14
N ASN A 107 -26.70 4.92 15.59
CA ASN A 107 -27.96 4.92 16.35
C ASN A 107 -28.11 6.11 17.31
N ASN A 108 -27.70 7.31 16.87
CA ASN A 108 -27.59 8.53 17.67
C ASN A 108 -26.62 8.38 18.86
N GLY A 109 -25.47 7.74 18.63
CA GLY A 109 -24.44 7.47 19.63
C GLY A 109 -24.79 6.38 20.65
N ARG A 110 -25.88 5.62 20.44
CA ARG A 110 -26.26 4.48 21.29
C ARG A 110 -25.60 3.17 20.86
N GLU A 111 -25.07 3.14 19.64
CA GLU A 111 -24.30 1.99 19.18
C GLU A 111 -22.98 1.89 19.96
N SER A 112 -22.54 0.66 20.20
CA SER A 112 -21.23 0.36 20.78
C SER A 112 -20.11 0.57 19.75
N PHE A 113 -18.87 0.76 20.21
CA PHE A 113 -17.73 0.86 19.28
C PHE A 113 -17.54 -0.43 18.48
N ASP A 114 -17.69 -1.58 19.14
CA ASP A 114 -17.59 -2.90 18.52
C ASP A 114 -18.73 -3.11 17.51
N GLY A 115 -19.99 -2.85 17.89
CA GLY A 115 -21.14 -2.96 16.97
C GLY A 115 -21.08 -1.98 15.78
N PHE A 116 -20.42 -0.83 15.94
CA PHE A 116 -20.16 0.10 14.83
C PHE A 116 -19.12 -0.48 13.86
N TYR A 117 -18.07 -1.12 14.38
CA TYR A 117 -17.11 -1.89 13.58
C TYR A 117 -17.77 -3.06 12.84
N GLU A 118 -18.61 -3.84 13.53
CA GLU A 118 -19.30 -5.00 12.94
C GLU A 118 -20.09 -4.59 11.71
N LYS A 119 -20.86 -3.50 11.80
CA LYS A 119 -21.61 -2.93 10.65
C LYS A 119 -20.73 -2.56 9.46
N TYR A 120 -19.52 -2.07 9.68
CA TYR A 120 -18.58 -1.77 8.60
C TYR A 120 -18.13 -3.06 7.89
N ILE A 121 -17.90 -4.13 8.65
CA ILE A 121 -17.50 -5.44 8.11
C ILE A 121 -18.66 -6.09 7.34
N ASP A 122 -19.87 -6.04 7.88
CA ASP A 122 -21.07 -6.58 7.23
C ASP A 122 -21.30 -5.91 5.87
N ILE A 123 -21.18 -4.57 5.82
CA ILE A 123 -21.27 -3.82 4.58
C ILE A 123 -20.16 -4.25 3.63
N PHE A 124 -18.90 -4.20 4.06
CA PHE A 124 -17.75 -4.52 3.22
C PHE A 124 -17.84 -5.92 2.59
N LEU A 125 -18.14 -6.95 3.40
CA LEU A 125 -18.22 -8.32 2.91
C LEU A 125 -19.45 -8.54 2.03
N GLY A 126 -20.56 -7.85 2.32
CA GLY A 126 -21.75 -7.81 1.46
C GLY A 126 -21.45 -7.33 0.05
N LEU A 127 -20.50 -6.41 -0.14
CA LEU A 127 -20.07 -5.92 -1.47
C LEU A 127 -19.40 -6.99 -2.33
N LEU A 128 -18.68 -7.92 -1.68
CA LEU A 128 -17.87 -8.93 -2.35
C LEU A 128 -18.64 -10.25 -2.57
N TYR A 129 -19.55 -10.58 -1.65
CA TYR A 129 -20.19 -11.90 -1.58
C TYR A 129 -20.92 -12.29 -2.87
N ASP A 130 -21.78 -11.41 -3.42
CA ASP A 130 -22.59 -11.73 -4.60
C ASP A 130 -21.71 -12.05 -5.81
N LYS A 131 -20.65 -11.26 -6.02
CA LYS A 131 -19.77 -11.40 -7.18
C LYS A 131 -18.90 -12.64 -7.09
N TYR A 132 -18.52 -13.03 -5.88
CA TYR A 132 -17.65 -14.18 -5.62
C TYR A 132 -18.19 -15.49 -6.19
N ALA A 133 -19.48 -15.78 -5.97
CA ALA A 133 -20.11 -17.01 -6.47
C ALA A 133 -20.70 -16.85 -7.88
N MET A 134 -21.09 -15.64 -8.28
CA MET A 134 -21.89 -15.42 -9.49
C MET A 134 -21.11 -14.85 -10.67
N ASN A 135 -19.85 -14.44 -10.51
CA ASN A 135 -19.07 -13.81 -11.58
C ASN A 135 -17.65 -14.38 -11.68
N GLY A 136 -17.42 -15.21 -12.71
CA GLY A 136 -16.12 -15.82 -12.99
C GLY A 136 -15.04 -14.84 -13.49
N HIS A 137 -15.42 -13.58 -13.75
CA HIS A 137 -14.46 -12.59 -14.17
C HIS A 137 -13.84 -11.80 -13.03
N TYR A 138 -14.45 -11.78 -11.83
CA TYR A 138 -13.88 -11.09 -10.67
C TYR A 138 -12.54 -11.72 -10.26
N PHE A 139 -11.68 -10.95 -9.58
CA PHE A 139 -10.41 -11.50 -9.09
C PHE A 139 -10.67 -12.68 -8.15
N TYR A 140 -11.34 -12.48 -7.02
CA TYR A 140 -11.80 -13.60 -6.20
C TYR A 140 -13.08 -14.19 -6.77
N THR A 141 -13.08 -15.50 -7.03
CA THR A 141 -14.23 -16.18 -7.62
C THR A 141 -14.17 -17.70 -7.42
N VAL A 142 -15.36 -18.29 -7.26
CA VAL A 142 -15.61 -19.75 -7.32
C VAL A 142 -16.63 -20.12 -8.40
N GLN A 143 -16.98 -19.17 -9.26
CA GLN A 143 -17.98 -19.38 -10.31
C GLN A 143 -17.54 -20.36 -11.43
N PRO A 144 -16.27 -20.38 -11.89
CA PRO A 144 -15.87 -21.29 -12.96
C PRO A 144 -16.14 -22.75 -12.60
N SER A 145 -16.59 -23.58 -13.56
CA SER A 145 -16.87 -25.00 -13.28
C SER A 145 -15.61 -25.81 -12.95
N ASP A 146 -14.47 -25.42 -13.50
CA ASP A 146 -13.17 -26.03 -13.21
C ASP A 146 -12.49 -25.30 -12.06
N LYS A 147 -12.39 -25.98 -10.91
CA LYS A 147 -11.80 -25.46 -9.66
C LYS A 147 -10.36 -24.96 -9.82
N ARG A 148 -9.64 -25.37 -10.87
CA ARG A 148 -8.27 -24.87 -11.16
C ARG A 148 -8.24 -23.37 -11.51
N HIS A 149 -9.38 -22.80 -11.88
CA HIS A 149 -9.52 -21.37 -12.18
C HIS A 149 -10.09 -20.58 -11.00
N TRP A 150 -10.32 -21.22 -9.85
CA TRP A 150 -10.81 -20.53 -8.67
C TRP A 150 -9.72 -19.69 -8.03
N ARG A 151 -10.13 -18.54 -7.51
CA ARG A 151 -9.38 -17.76 -6.53
C ARG A 151 -10.27 -17.65 -5.32
N GLU A 152 -10.32 -18.74 -4.57
CA GLU A 152 -11.20 -18.86 -3.41
C GLU A 152 -10.62 -18.12 -2.19
N LEU A 153 -11.49 -17.77 -1.24
CA LEU A 153 -11.11 -17.06 -0.01
C LEU A 153 -10.95 -17.97 1.21
N ALA A 154 -11.15 -19.28 1.07
CA ALA A 154 -10.87 -20.24 2.13
C ALA A 154 -9.38 -20.22 2.50
N GLY A 155 -9.08 -20.08 3.79
CA GLY A 155 -7.70 -19.97 4.29
C GLY A 155 -6.93 -18.72 3.85
N VAL A 156 -7.61 -17.68 3.36
CA VAL A 156 -6.92 -16.43 2.97
C VAL A 156 -6.24 -15.78 4.17
N ARG A 157 -5.03 -15.27 3.97
CA ARG A 157 -4.31 -14.46 4.96
C ARG A 157 -4.88 -13.05 5.00
N ILE A 158 -5.07 -12.52 6.21
CA ILE A 158 -5.51 -11.15 6.44
C ILE A 158 -4.64 -10.50 7.52
N GLU A 159 -4.08 -9.35 7.19
CA GLU A 159 -3.33 -8.50 8.11
C GLU A 159 -4.18 -7.25 8.41
N PHE A 160 -4.77 -7.19 9.61
CA PHE A 160 -5.78 -6.21 9.94
C PHE A 160 -5.36 -5.25 11.05
N ALA A 161 -5.18 -3.98 10.73
CA ALA A 161 -4.84 -2.93 11.66
C ALA A 161 -6.09 -2.29 12.30
N ILE A 162 -6.12 -2.23 13.63
CA ILE A 162 -7.28 -1.73 14.40
C ILE A 162 -6.82 -0.79 15.54
N PRO A 163 -7.70 0.12 16.02
CA PRO A 163 -7.39 0.96 17.17
C PRO A 163 -7.31 0.15 18.47
N THR A 164 -6.61 0.69 19.46
CA THR A 164 -6.55 0.13 20.83
C THR A 164 -7.91 0.07 21.54
N ARG A 165 -8.92 0.75 20.99
CA ARG A 165 -10.30 0.81 21.51
C ARG A 165 -11.16 -0.37 21.05
N LEU A 166 -10.72 -1.11 20.04
CA LEU A 166 -11.41 -2.30 19.53
C LEU A 166 -10.74 -3.55 20.09
N SER A 167 -11.52 -4.50 20.59
CA SER A 167 -11.00 -5.77 21.09
C SER A 167 -10.41 -6.61 19.95
N PRO A 168 -9.13 -7.03 20.03
CA PRO A 168 -8.53 -7.87 19.00
C PRO A 168 -9.22 -9.22 18.84
N LYS A 169 -9.80 -9.73 19.93
CA LYS A 169 -10.53 -11.00 19.91
C LYS A 169 -11.86 -10.86 19.18
N GLU A 170 -12.62 -9.81 19.47
CA GLU A 170 -13.93 -9.57 18.85
C GLU A 170 -13.77 -9.20 17.39
N ALA A 171 -12.83 -8.30 17.06
CA ALA A 171 -12.49 -7.97 15.68
C ALA A 171 -12.12 -9.20 14.84
N ARG A 172 -11.29 -10.10 15.40
CA ARG A 172 -10.93 -11.35 14.71
C ARG A 172 -12.14 -12.27 14.54
N SER A 173 -12.93 -12.47 15.60
CA SER A 173 -14.05 -13.41 15.56
C SER A 173 -15.11 -12.96 14.57
N HIS A 174 -15.54 -11.69 14.65
CA HIS A 174 -16.58 -11.16 13.77
C HIS A 174 -16.17 -11.23 12.30
N LEU A 175 -14.97 -10.74 11.96
CA LEU A 175 -14.47 -10.83 10.58
C LEU A 175 -14.38 -12.28 10.09
N SER A 176 -13.92 -13.22 10.94
CA SER A 176 -13.86 -14.63 10.58
C SER A 176 -15.25 -15.21 10.30
N ASP A 177 -16.21 -14.98 11.20
CA ASP A 177 -17.56 -15.54 11.12
C ASP A 177 -18.33 -15.00 9.92
N GLU A 178 -18.23 -13.68 9.67
CA GLU A 178 -18.85 -13.05 8.50
C GLU A 178 -18.20 -13.52 7.19
N MET A 179 -16.88 -13.72 7.12
CA MET A 179 -16.24 -14.27 5.92
C MET A 179 -16.64 -15.71 5.64
N ILE A 180 -16.70 -16.55 6.69
CA ILE A 180 -17.16 -17.94 6.57
C ILE A 180 -18.57 -17.97 5.97
N THR A 181 -19.44 -17.11 6.48
CA THR A 181 -20.84 -17.00 6.05
C THR A 181 -20.95 -16.45 4.63
N ALA A 182 -20.35 -15.28 4.36
CA ALA A 182 -20.42 -14.57 3.08
C ALA A 182 -19.87 -15.40 1.92
N PHE A 183 -18.79 -16.16 2.14
CA PHE A 183 -18.12 -16.94 1.10
C PHE A 183 -18.40 -18.45 1.17
N SER A 184 -19.38 -18.86 2.00
CA SER A 184 -19.83 -20.25 2.16
C SER A 184 -18.70 -21.25 2.50
N ILE A 185 -17.66 -20.80 3.20
CA ILE A 185 -16.48 -21.62 3.52
C ILE A 185 -16.90 -22.78 4.44
N GLY A 186 -16.71 -24.02 3.98
CA GLY A 186 -17.10 -25.21 4.74
C GLY A 186 -18.62 -25.43 4.87
N SER A 187 -19.44 -24.71 4.10
CA SER A 187 -20.90 -24.84 4.16
C SER A 187 -21.37 -26.21 3.65
N LYS A 188 -22.17 -26.91 4.45
CA LYS A 188 -22.80 -28.19 4.06
C LYS A 188 -23.95 -28.03 3.08
N SER A 189 -24.59 -26.86 3.06
CA SER A 189 -25.69 -26.54 2.14
C SER A 189 -25.16 -26.17 0.75
N PHE A 190 -23.91 -25.72 0.66
CA PHE A 190 -23.24 -25.31 -0.57
C PHE A 190 -21.86 -26.00 -0.72
N PRO A 191 -21.81 -27.34 -0.82
CA PRO A 191 -20.55 -28.09 -0.88
C PRO A 191 -19.74 -27.80 -2.16
N ASP A 192 -20.38 -27.22 -3.17
CA ASP A 192 -19.76 -26.88 -4.46
C ASP A 192 -19.19 -25.44 -4.51
N LEU A 193 -19.21 -24.70 -3.40
CA LEU A 193 -18.67 -23.32 -3.33
C LEU A 193 -17.34 -23.18 -2.57
N TRP A 194 -16.69 -24.30 -2.24
CA TRP A 194 -15.39 -24.32 -1.58
C TRP A 194 -14.57 -25.57 -1.97
N SER A 195 -13.24 -25.48 -1.89
CA SER A 195 -12.35 -26.63 -2.07
C SER A 195 -11.79 -27.16 -0.75
N LYS A 196 -11.70 -26.28 0.25
CA LYS A 196 -11.31 -26.56 1.64
C LYS A 196 -12.18 -25.75 2.61
N ASP A 197 -12.36 -26.26 3.82
CA ASP A 197 -13.16 -25.66 4.89
C ASP A 197 -12.33 -24.80 5.85
N THR A 198 -11.08 -24.50 5.49
CA THR A 198 -10.15 -23.73 6.32
C THR A 198 -10.67 -22.29 6.49
N PRO A 199 -10.92 -21.83 7.75
CA PRO A 199 -11.24 -20.43 8.03
C PRO A 199 -10.14 -19.47 7.57
N PRO A 200 -10.43 -18.17 7.39
CA PRO A 200 -9.41 -17.18 7.10
C PRO A 200 -8.36 -17.09 8.25
N ASP A 201 -7.09 -16.87 7.87
CA ASP A 201 -5.99 -16.64 8.82
C ASP A 201 -5.84 -15.14 9.09
N ILE A 202 -6.42 -14.67 10.20
CA ILE A 202 -6.51 -13.25 10.54
C ILE A 202 -5.51 -12.87 11.64
N GLN A 203 -4.56 -12.01 11.27
CA GLN A 203 -3.63 -11.37 12.21
C GLN A 203 -4.07 -9.94 12.50
N ILE A 204 -4.12 -9.61 13.78
CA ILE A 204 -4.56 -8.31 14.27
C ILE A 204 -3.35 -7.48 14.70
N HIS A 205 -3.27 -6.25 14.18
CA HIS A 205 -2.24 -5.26 14.48
C HIS A 205 -2.85 -4.08 15.20
N VAL A 206 -2.71 -4.04 16.53
CA VAL A 206 -3.29 -2.97 17.34
C VAL A 206 -2.36 -1.77 17.36
N GLY A 207 -2.87 -0.58 17.04
CA GLY A 207 -2.08 0.64 17.18
C GLY A 207 -2.81 1.91 16.73
N GLY A 208 -2.03 2.98 16.54
CA GLY A 208 -2.52 4.25 15.99
C GLY A 208 -2.26 4.36 14.49
N ALA A 209 -1.99 5.57 14.01
CA ALA A 209 -1.83 5.87 12.59
C ALA A 209 -0.78 5.04 11.84
N ASN A 210 0.28 4.59 12.52
CA ASN A 210 1.30 3.73 11.90
C ASN A 210 0.98 2.22 11.90
N ALA A 211 -0.12 1.78 12.53
CA ALA A 211 -0.46 0.35 12.61
C ALA A 211 -0.60 -0.30 11.23
N GLY A 212 -1.16 0.44 10.25
CA GLY A 212 -1.30 -0.05 8.88
C GLY A 212 0.02 -0.25 8.13
N PHE A 213 1.12 0.43 8.50
CA PHE A 213 2.44 0.12 7.94
C PHE A 213 2.98 -1.21 8.50
N THR A 214 2.65 -1.52 9.76
CA THR A 214 3.06 -2.79 10.39
C THR A 214 2.30 -3.96 9.76
N SER A 215 0.98 -3.84 9.59
CA SER A 215 0.18 -4.86 8.90
C SER A 215 0.58 -5.03 7.44
N LEU A 216 0.89 -3.94 6.73
CA LEU A 216 1.43 -4.00 5.36
C LEU A 216 2.76 -4.77 5.31
N ASN A 217 3.71 -4.50 6.19
CA ASN A 217 4.97 -5.22 6.21
C ASN A 217 4.79 -6.71 6.50
N ALA A 218 3.91 -7.07 7.44
CA ALA A 218 3.58 -8.47 7.72
C ALA A 218 2.97 -9.18 6.50
N ALA A 219 2.12 -8.48 5.73
CA ALA A 219 1.55 -9.02 4.49
C ALA A 219 2.63 -9.25 3.42
N LEU A 220 3.59 -8.35 3.31
CA LEU A 220 4.70 -8.48 2.38
C LEU A 220 5.66 -9.61 2.78
N ASP A 221 5.91 -9.79 4.09
CA ASP A 221 6.66 -10.95 4.61
C ASP A 221 5.93 -12.26 4.27
N TYR A 222 4.60 -12.30 4.44
CA TYR A 222 3.78 -13.43 4.06
C TYR A 222 3.90 -13.75 2.57
N LEU A 223 3.72 -12.76 1.68
CA LEU A 223 3.80 -12.95 0.24
C LEU A 223 5.22 -13.28 -0.24
N GLN A 224 6.26 -12.85 0.47
CA GLN A 224 7.63 -13.24 0.17
C GLN A 224 7.84 -14.75 0.41
N ALA A 225 7.19 -15.32 1.44
CA ALA A 225 7.17 -16.75 1.70
C ALA A 225 6.16 -17.52 0.82
N HIS A 226 5.10 -16.85 0.34
CA HIS A 226 4.00 -17.42 -0.44
C HIS A 226 3.77 -16.65 -1.75
N PRO A 227 4.72 -16.65 -2.70
CA PRO A 227 4.72 -15.74 -3.85
C PRO A 227 3.62 -16.01 -4.89
N GLN A 228 2.92 -17.15 -4.77
CA GLN A 228 1.80 -17.56 -5.62
C GLN A 228 0.43 -17.32 -4.95
N GLU A 229 0.40 -16.65 -3.81
CA GLU A 229 -0.82 -16.40 -3.05
C GLU A 229 -1.21 -14.91 -3.06
N SER A 230 -2.35 -14.63 -2.43
CA SER A 230 -2.88 -13.30 -2.19
C SER A 230 -3.18 -13.10 -0.71
N VAL A 231 -3.11 -11.84 -0.26
CA VAL A 231 -3.35 -11.43 1.13
C VAL A 231 -4.19 -10.17 1.16
N TRP A 232 -5.04 -10.02 2.18
CA TRP A 232 -5.75 -8.77 2.43
C TRP A 232 -4.99 -7.95 3.46
N VAL A 233 -4.72 -6.68 3.17
CA VAL A 233 -4.20 -5.72 4.14
C VAL A 233 -5.30 -4.74 4.46
N MET A 234 -5.79 -4.79 5.69
CA MET A 234 -6.96 -4.05 6.13
C MET A 234 -6.60 -3.05 7.22
N ASN A 235 -7.35 -1.97 7.29
CA ASN A 235 -7.42 -1.14 8.49
C ASN A 235 -8.83 -0.60 8.70
N TRP A 236 -9.16 -0.34 9.97
CA TRP A 236 -10.43 0.27 10.35
C TRP A 236 -10.24 1.16 11.57
N ASP A 237 -10.83 2.36 11.56
CA ASP A 237 -11.01 3.20 12.75
C ASP A 237 -12.13 4.23 12.53
N ALA A 238 -12.72 4.67 13.63
CA ALA A 238 -13.73 5.72 13.71
C ALA A 238 -13.42 6.65 14.89
N PRO A 239 -12.40 7.53 14.80
CA PRO A 239 -11.85 8.21 15.98
C PRO A 239 -12.85 9.16 16.66
N SER A 240 -13.80 9.71 15.92
CA SER A 240 -14.84 10.60 16.42
C SER A 240 -16.05 9.88 17.02
N PHE A 241 -16.15 8.57 16.81
CA PHE A 241 -17.23 7.74 17.32
C PHE A 241 -16.83 7.11 18.67
N PRO A 242 -17.73 7.02 19.67
CA PRO A 242 -19.04 7.69 19.79
C PRO A 242 -18.91 9.13 20.33
N PRO A 243 -19.95 9.98 20.18
CA PRO A 243 -21.27 9.68 19.62
C PRO A 243 -21.40 10.01 18.14
N LYS A 244 -20.35 10.55 17.49
CA LYS A 244 -20.42 11.04 16.12
C LYS A 244 -20.19 9.91 15.13
N ASP A 245 -21.17 9.67 14.27
CA ASP A 245 -21.05 8.92 13.02
C ASP A 245 -21.07 9.91 11.82
N GLU A 246 -20.92 9.37 10.61
CA GLU A 246 -20.91 10.15 9.36
C GLU A 246 -19.79 11.20 9.29
N GLN A 247 -18.66 10.94 9.94
CA GLN A 247 -17.49 11.83 9.96
C GLN A 247 -16.47 11.46 8.89
N MET A 248 -15.76 12.47 8.36
CA MET A 248 -14.73 12.26 7.33
C MET A 248 -13.53 11.45 7.83
N ASN A 249 -13.31 11.36 9.14
CA ASN A 249 -12.18 10.64 9.70
C ASN A 249 -12.47 9.15 9.99
N GLU A 250 -13.66 8.66 9.64
CA GLU A 250 -14.01 7.24 9.70
C GLU A 250 -13.56 6.52 8.43
N ASN A 251 -12.77 5.46 8.56
CA ASN A 251 -12.18 4.79 7.40
C ASN A 251 -12.11 3.27 7.61
N LEU A 252 -12.57 2.53 6.61
CA LEU A 252 -12.15 1.16 6.33
C LEU A 252 -11.39 1.18 5.00
N THR A 253 -10.14 0.71 4.96
CA THR A 253 -9.42 0.52 3.70
C THR A 253 -8.92 -0.92 3.61
N VAL A 254 -9.05 -1.53 2.43
CA VAL A 254 -8.59 -2.88 2.15
C VAL A 254 -7.78 -2.87 0.87
N LEU A 255 -6.52 -3.30 0.96
CA LEU A 255 -5.68 -3.60 -0.20
C LEU A 255 -5.72 -5.10 -0.45
N PHE A 256 -6.09 -5.50 -1.66
CA PHE A 256 -5.95 -6.87 -2.12
C PHE A 256 -4.58 -7.00 -2.77
N LEU A 257 -3.64 -7.67 -2.09
CA LEU A 257 -2.28 -7.86 -2.59
C LEU A 257 -2.11 -9.27 -3.15
N ALA A 258 -1.29 -9.39 -4.18
CA ALA A 258 -0.83 -10.65 -4.74
C ALA A 258 0.70 -10.69 -4.75
N GLY A 259 1.27 -11.88 -4.56
CA GLY A 259 2.70 -12.08 -4.73
C GLY A 259 3.17 -11.68 -6.14
N PRO A 260 4.43 -11.25 -6.31
CA PRO A 260 4.94 -10.76 -7.59
C PRO A 260 4.88 -11.81 -8.72
N ASP A 261 4.93 -13.09 -8.36
CA ASP A 261 4.96 -14.18 -9.32
C ASP A 261 3.57 -14.78 -9.60
N LEU A 262 2.55 -14.38 -8.81
CA LEU A 262 1.17 -14.79 -9.06
C LEU A 262 0.70 -14.14 -10.35
N LYS A 263 0.33 -14.97 -11.33
CA LYS A 263 -0.31 -14.49 -12.56
C LYS A 263 -1.72 -14.03 -12.25
N THR A 264 -1.94 -12.73 -12.21
CA THR A 264 -3.24 -12.13 -11.88
C THR A 264 -4.14 -11.97 -13.10
N GLU A 265 -3.58 -12.11 -14.31
CA GLU A 265 -4.20 -11.82 -15.61
C GLU A 265 -4.68 -10.35 -15.76
N ARG A 266 -4.09 -9.46 -14.94
CA ARG A 266 -4.52 -8.07 -14.76
C ARG A 266 -3.31 -7.16 -14.69
N GLU A 267 -3.51 -5.95 -15.18
CA GLU A 267 -2.62 -4.85 -14.83
C GLU A 267 -2.88 -4.50 -13.35
N PRO A 268 -1.87 -4.55 -12.46
CA PRO A 268 -2.07 -4.15 -11.07
C PRO A 268 -2.47 -2.69 -10.98
N LEU A 269 -3.11 -2.29 -9.89
CA LEU A 269 -3.37 -0.88 -9.59
C LEU A 269 -2.07 -0.12 -9.29
N ALA A 270 -1.13 -0.80 -8.64
CA ALA A 270 0.20 -0.30 -8.29
C ALA A 270 1.09 -1.48 -7.86
N TRP A 271 2.38 -1.21 -7.70
CA TRP A 271 3.30 -2.08 -6.97
C TRP A 271 3.69 -1.43 -5.65
N ILE A 272 3.89 -2.24 -4.61
CA ILE A 272 4.18 -1.76 -3.26
C ILE A 272 5.32 -2.54 -2.62
N GLY A 273 6.34 -1.83 -2.13
CA GLY A 273 7.44 -2.39 -1.36
C GLY A 273 7.22 -2.31 0.15
N LYS A 274 8.18 -2.81 0.94
CA LYS A 274 8.12 -2.72 2.41
C LYS A 274 8.24 -1.27 2.89
N ALA A 275 7.42 -0.91 3.86
CA ALA A 275 7.59 0.33 4.61
C ALA A 275 8.90 0.29 5.41
N ALA A 276 9.64 1.39 5.39
CA ALA A 276 10.80 1.62 6.23
C ALA A 276 10.40 2.46 7.45
N THR A 277 10.95 2.13 8.61
CA THR A 277 10.79 2.92 9.83
C THR A 277 12.18 3.26 10.37
N GLY A 278 12.49 4.56 10.42
CA GLY A 278 13.71 5.06 11.04
C GLY A 278 13.52 5.34 12.53
N ARG A 279 14.61 5.72 13.20
CA ARG A 279 14.56 6.15 14.60
C ARG A 279 15.36 7.44 14.78
N VAL A 280 14.72 8.47 15.32
CA VAL A 280 15.34 9.79 15.52
C VAL A 280 16.51 9.73 16.52
N SER A 281 16.45 8.84 17.51
CA SER A 281 17.50 8.69 18.52
C SER A 281 18.82 8.15 17.97
N ASP A 282 18.84 7.60 16.76
CA ASP A 282 20.05 7.03 16.16
C ASP A 282 20.98 8.10 15.56
N TYR A 283 20.57 9.37 15.56
CA TYR A 283 21.29 10.49 14.96
C TYR A 283 21.74 11.51 15.98
N GLU A 284 22.88 12.15 15.71
CA GLU A 284 23.39 13.24 16.55
C GLU A 284 22.90 14.62 16.13
N ALA A 285 22.85 15.53 17.11
CA ALA A 285 22.55 16.94 16.86
C ALA A 285 23.76 17.60 16.16
N LYS A 286 23.52 18.31 15.06
CA LYS A 286 24.56 19.03 14.32
C LYS A 286 24.01 20.30 13.67
N SER A 287 24.89 21.25 13.36
CA SER A 287 24.51 22.51 12.74
C SER A 287 23.92 22.28 11.33
N GLY A 288 22.92 23.07 10.96
CA GLY A 288 22.31 23.06 9.61
C GLY A 288 21.26 21.98 9.35
N THR A 289 20.98 21.07 10.30
CA THR A 289 19.90 20.07 10.18
C THR A 289 19.44 19.60 11.57
N THR A 290 18.37 18.81 11.64
CA THR A 290 17.88 18.23 12.89
C THR A 290 18.07 16.71 12.89
N ARG A 291 18.00 16.08 14.07
CA ARG A 291 17.96 14.60 14.17
C ARG A 291 16.77 14.02 13.39
N ALA A 292 15.62 14.71 13.43
CA ALA A 292 14.41 14.31 12.72
C ALA A 292 14.61 14.35 11.19
N VAL A 293 15.22 15.40 10.65
CA VAL A 293 15.52 15.50 9.20
C VAL A 293 16.50 14.41 8.77
N GLN A 294 17.52 14.12 9.58
CA GLN A 294 18.47 13.04 9.28
C GLN A 294 17.76 11.67 9.25
N ALA A 295 16.91 11.38 10.23
CA ALA A 295 16.13 10.14 10.27
C ALA A 295 15.16 10.04 9.09
N TRP A 296 14.48 11.13 8.72
CA TRP A 296 13.60 11.15 7.55
C TRP A 296 14.36 10.88 6.26
N LYS A 297 15.53 11.48 6.05
CA LYS A 297 16.36 11.21 4.85
C LYS A 297 16.70 9.73 4.71
N ALA A 298 17.16 9.11 5.79
CA ALA A 298 17.48 7.69 5.79
C ALA A 298 16.24 6.80 5.60
N THR A 299 15.11 7.17 6.22
CA THR A 299 13.85 6.44 6.08
C THR A 299 13.34 6.47 4.64
N ILE A 300 13.37 7.64 3.99
CA ILE A 300 12.97 7.79 2.58
C ILE A 300 13.91 7.01 1.67
N ALA A 301 15.23 7.07 1.92
CA ALA A 301 16.21 6.30 1.17
C ALA A 301 15.96 4.79 1.29
N GLN A 302 15.69 4.29 2.49
CA GLN A 302 15.38 2.88 2.71
C GLN A 302 14.05 2.47 2.08
N ALA A 303 13.01 3.32 2.14
CA ALA A 303 11.73 3.04 1.51
C ALA A 303 11.85 2.97 -0.03
N ALA A 304 12.64 3.86 -0.63
CA ALA A 304 12.93 3.84 -2.06
C ALA A 304 13.75 2.60 -2.44
N HIS A 305 14.76 2.24 -1.64
CA HIS A 305 15.51 1.00 -1.81
C HIS A 305 14.61 -0.24 -1.73
N ASN A 306 13.69 -0.30 -0.76
CA ASN A 306 12.72 -1.41 -0.63
C ASN A 306 11.79 -1.54 -1.83
N ALA A 307 11.57 -0.47 -2.60
CA ALA A 307 10.82 -0.47 -3.85
C ALA A 307 11.71 -0.55 -5.09
N ASN A 308 13.02 -0.76 -4.93
CA ASN A 308 14.01 -0.81 -6.01
C ASN A 308 14.02 0.44 -6.92
N VAL A 309 13.91 1.63 -6.33
CA VAL A 309 13.96 2.90 -7.06
C VAL A 309 14.87 3.91 -6.37
N ASP A 310 15.35 4.88 -7.13
CA ASP A 310 16.12 6.00 -6.58
C ASP A 310 15.19 6.98 -5.82
N PRO A 311 15.56 7.49 -4.64
CA PRO A 311 14.76 8.47 -3.90
C PRO A 311 14.37 9.70 -4.73
N SER A 312 15.24 10.17 -5.62
CA SER A 312 14.98 11.32 -6.49
C SER A 312 13.88 11.09 -7.52
N SER A 313 13.46 9.84 -7.73
CA SER A 313 12.36 9.48 -8.64
C SER A 313 10.96 9.69 -8.03
N ILE A 314 10.87 10.03 -6.75
CA ILE A 314 9.60 10.31 -6.06
C ILE A 314 9.04 11.64 -6.57
N GLN A 315 7.79 11.61 -7.07
CA GLN A 315 7.13 12.75 -7.71
C GLN A 315 5.87 13.22 -6.97
N PHE A 316 5.38 12.45 -6.02
CA PHE A 316 4.18 12.78 -5.24
C PHE A 316 4.30 12.25 -3.81
N VAL A 317 3.78 12.98 -2.83
CA VAL A 317 3.86 12.59 -1.42
C VAL A 317 2.48 12.67 -0.77
N VAL A 318 2.00 11.58 -0.20
CA VAL A 318 0.85 11.58 0.71
C VAL A 318 1.37 11.50 2.14
N HIS A 319 0.93 12.38 3.03
CA HIS A 319 1.40 12.38 4.42
C HIS A 319 0.29 12.70 5.42
N ASP A 320 0.51 12.32 6.68
CA ASP A 320 -0.45 12.44 7.79
C ASP A 320 -0.06 13.50 8.84
N ALA A 321 0.59 14.57 8.41
CA ALA A 321 1.13 15.58 9.33
C ALA A 321 0.02 16.33 10.08
N GLY A 322 -1.18 16.45 9.49
CA GLY A 322 -2.31 17.16 10.07
C GLY A 322 -2.22 18.66 9.87
N LYS A 323 -3.12 19.41 10.50
CA LYS A 323 -3.26 20.86 10.32
C LYS A 323 -3.74 21.54 11.60
N GLY A 324 -3.28 22.76 11.84
CA GLY A 324 -3.85 23.67 12.84
C GLY A 324 -3.43 23.40 14.29
N SER A 325 -2.35 22.63 14.52
CA SER A 325 -1.78 22.39 15.84
C SER A 325 -0.25 22.51 15.82
N ASP A 326 0.37 22.75 16.97
CA ASP A 326 1.84 22.81 17.10
C ASP A 326 2.50 21.47 16.71
N ALA A 327 1.85 20.36 17.07
CA ALA A 327 2.29 19.03 16.67
C ALA A 327 2.28 18.87 15.14
N ALA A 328 1.20 19.32 14.47
CA ALA A 328 1.13 19.29 13.02
C ALA A 328 2.20 20.16 12.37
N SER A 329 2.42 21.38 12.90
CA SER A 329 3.47 22.28 12.43
C SER A 329 4.86 21.66 12.56
N ALA A 330 5.15 20.98 13.68
CA ALA A 330 6.44 20.31 13.90
C ALA A 330 6.67 19.11 12.96
N ARG A 331 5.62 18.31 12.73
CA ARG A 331 5.63 17.19 11.77
C ARG A 331 5.89 17.69 10.35
N LEU A 332 5.16 18.73 9.93
CA LEU A 332 5.33 19.39 8.63
C LEU A 332 6.74 19.94 8.47
N ALA A 333 7.26 20.71 9.43
CA ALA A 333 8.56 21.33 9.32
C ALA A 333 9.69 20.33 9.00
N SER A 334 9.73 19.21 9.73
CA SER A 334 10.76 18.18 9.53
C SER A 334 10.61 17.46 8.18
N LEU A 335 9.38 17.11 7.81
CA LEU A 335 9.10 16.43 6.54
C LEU A 335 9.37 17.36 5.35
N SER A 336 8.82 18.58 5.35
CA SER A 336 8.98 19.56 4.28
C SER A 336 10.45 19.87 4.01
N GLN A 337 11.23 20.15 5.05
CA GLN A 337 12.67 20.38 4.90
C GLN A 337 13.33 19.16 4.24
N THR A 338 13.03 17.95 4.72
CA THR A 338 13.61 16.73 4.16
C THR A 338 13.26 16.56 2.69
N LEU A 339 12.00 16.76 2.30
CA LEU A 339 11.56 16.60 0.92
C LEU A 339 12.26 17.60 0.00
N THR A 340 12.36 18.87 0.39
CA THR A 340 13.06 19.90 -0.41
C THR A 340 14.57 19.68 -0.51
N GLU A 341 15.16 18.96 0.44
CA GLU A 341 16.60 18.61 0.42
C GLU A 341 16.90 17.28 -0.30
N THR A 342 15.89 16.41 -0.49
CA THR A 342 16.06 15.06 -1.03
C THR A 342 15.55 14.95 -2.47
N LEU A 343 14.46 15.65 -2.79
CA LEU A 343 13.76 15.53 -4.06
C LEU A 343 14.11 16.71 -4.98
N PRO A 344 14.60 16.46 -6.21
CA PRO A 344 14.99 17.52 -7.12
C PRO A 344 13.77 18.32 -7.60
N GLU A 345 13.89 19.65 -7.59
CA GLU A 345 12.85 20.59 -8.06
C GLU A 345 11.45 20.37 -7.44
N PHE A 346 11.39 19.85 -6.22
CA PHE A 346 10.13 19.48 -5.57
C PHE A 346 9.27 20.71 -5.24
N ASP A 347 8.13 20.82 -5.91
CA ASP A 347 7.09 21.81 -5.61
C ASP A 347 6.14 21.27 -4.55
N TYR A 348 6.47 21.57 -3.29
CA TYR A 348 5.68 21.16 -2.13
C TYR A 348 4.20 21.52 -2.27
N THR A 349 3.85 22.61 -2.96
CA THR A 349 2.45 23.05 -3.06
C THR A 349 1.61 22.22 -4.02
N LYS A 350 2.27 21.54 -4.98
CA LYS A 350 1.60 20.76 -6.04
C LYS A 350 1.78 19.26 -5.89
N GLN A 351 2.83 18.84 -5.18
CA GLN A 351 3.26 17.43 -5.13
C GLN A 351 3.02 16.77 -3.78
N VAL A 352 2.24 17.40 -2.89
CA VAL A 352 1.87 16.82 -1.59
C VAL A 352 0.36 16.73 -1.40
N PHE A 353 -0.07 15.75 -0.62
CA PHE A 353 -1.42 15.66 -0.08
C PHE A 353 -1.36 15.38 1.42
N ASN A 354 -1.88 16.30 2.22
CA ASN A 354 -1.97 16.18 3.68
C ASN A 354 -3.34 15.63 4.05
N THR A 355 -3.45 14.31 4.21
CA THR A 355 -4.76 13.65 4.33
C THR A 355 -5.55 14.13 5.54
N PRO A 356 -4.99 14.23 6.77
CA PRO A 356 -5.75 14.69 7.92
C PRO A 356 -6.11 16.17 7.88
N ALA A 357 -5.45 16.98 7.02
CA ALA A 357 -5.88 18.36 6.79
C ALA A 357 -7.24 18.46 6.08
N LEU A 358 -7.66 17.41 5.36
CA LEU A 358 -8.96 17.28 4.73
C LEU A 358 -9.90 16.37 5.53
N LEU A 359 -9.45 15.16 5.86
CA LEU A 359 -10.30 14.12 6.46
C LEU A 359 -10.38 14.21 7.99
N GLY A 360 -9.47 14.93 8.64
CA GLY A 360 -9.25 14.85 10.08
C GLY A 360 -8.33 13.68 10.47
N GLU A 361 -7.95 13.60 11.74
CA GLU A 361 -7.11 12.52 12.26
C GLU A 361 -7.88 11.19 12.23
N MET A 362 -7.36 10.20 11.51
CA MET A 362 -8.04 8.94 11.21
C MET A 362 -7.61 7.77 12.11
N GLY A 363 -6.71 7.98 13.08
CA GLY A 363 -6.23 6.91 13.96
C GLY A 363 -5.67 5.73 13.16
N ALA A 364 -5.99 4.48 13.53
CA ALA A 364 -5.56 3.28 12.80
C ALA A 364 -6.03 3.27 11.32
N GLY A 365 -7.04 4.07 10.98
CA GLY A 365 -7.52 4.36 9.64
C GLY A 365 -6.50 5.05 8.72
N THR A 366 -5.39 5.59 9.24
CA THR A 366 -4.52 6.51 8.50
C THR A 366 -3.66 5.87 7.39
N ALA A 367 -2.82 4.90 7.73
CA ALA A 367 -1.73 4.47 6.84
C ALA A 367 -2.24 3.91 5.50
N LEU A 368 -3.20 3.00 5.50
CA LEU A 368 -3.69 2.40 4.25
C LEU A 368 -4.59 3.34 3.46
N THR A 369 -5.33 4.26 4.10
CA THR A 369 -6.04 5.31 3.38
C THR A 369 -5.07 6.23 2.64
N ASN A 370 -3.91 6.55 3.23
CA ASN A 370 -2.87 7.29 2.53
C ASN A 370 -2.28 6.50 1.34
N VAL A 371 -2.07 5.19 1.51
CA VAL A 371 -1.64 4.30 0.41
C VAL A 371 -2.67 4.27 -0.72
N ALA A 372 -3.96 4.13 -0.40
CA ALA A 372 -5.05 4.15 -1.36
C ALA A 372 -5.08 5.45 -2.18
N LEU A 373 -4.93 6.60 -1.52
CA LEU A 373 -4.85 7.91 -2.18
C LEU A 373 -3.61 8.02 -3.08
N ALA A 374 -2.46 7.52 -2.64
CA ALA A 374 -1.25 7.49 -3.47
C ALA A 374 -1.44 6.63 -4.73
N ILE A 375 -2.04 5.44 -4.59
CA ILE A 375 -2.38 4.55 -5.71
C ILE A 375 -3.31 5.27 -6.70
N GLY A 376 -4.37 5.92 -6.20
CA GLY A 376 -5.31 6.70 -7.01
C GLY A 376 -4.60 7.77 -7.84
N ARG A 377 -3.61 8.47 -7.28
CA ARG A 377 -2.82 9.44 -8.06
C ARG A 377 -1.92 8.76 -9.10
N ILE A 378 -1.09 7.81 -8.70
CA ILE A 378 -0.04 7.30 -9.60
C ILE A 378 -0.58 6.41 -10.72
N ASN A 379 -1.70 5.71 -10.51
CA ASN A 379 -2.30 4.86 -11.54
C ASN A 379 -2.68 5.65 -12.81
N HIS A 380 -3.13 6.89 -12.62
CA HIS A 380 -3.61 7.75 -13.71
C HIS A 380 -2.53 8.66 -14.28
N PHE A 381 -1.59 9.11 -13.45
CA PHE A 381 -0.63 10.17 -13.81
C PHE A 381 0.82 9.71 -13.81
N GLY A 382 1.11 8.47 -13.39
CA GLY A 382 2.47 7.95 -13.25
C GLY A 382 3.28 8.63 -12.15
N GLY A 383 4.58 8.36 -12.16
CA GLY A 383 5.52 8.82 -11.14
C GLY A 383 5.42 8.02 -9.83
N ASN A 384 6.55 7.83 -9.16
CA ASN A 384 6.57 7.12 -7.88
C ASN A 384 5.99 8.02 -6.79
N ALA A 385 5.17 7.45 -5.90
CA ALA A 385 4.64 8.16 -4.75
C ALA A 385 5.27 7.69 -3.45
N LEU A 386 5.53 8.62 -2.54
CA LEU A 386 5.90 8.35 -1.16
C LEU A 386 4.66 8.50 -0.27
N VAL A 387 4.43 7.55 0.61
CA VAL A 387 3.49 7.69 1.71
C VAL A 387 4.28 7.83 3.00
N ALA A 388 4.11 8.95 3.71
CA ALA A 388 4.87 9.30 4.91
C ALA A 388 3.99 9.30 6.16
N GLY A 389 4.31 8.42 7.11
CA GLY A 389 3.77 8.37 8.48
C GLY A 389 4.60 9.24 9.42
N THR A 390 4.02 10.35 9.84
CA THR A 390 4.62 11.45 10.60
C THR A 390 4.10 11.55 12.03
N THR A 391 3.06 10.79 12.35
CA THR A 391 2.33 10.86 13.63
C THR A 391 3.18 10.40 14.82
N ASP A 392 4.09 9.43 14.62
CA ASP A 392 5.17 9.09 15.57
C ASP A 392 6.43 9.90 15.25
N ALA A 393 6.67 10.96 16.03
CA ALA A 393 7.81 11.85 15.82
C ALA A 393 9.18 11.18 16.09
N GLY A 394 9.21 10.09 16.87
CA GLY A 394 10.43 9.34 17.15
C GLY A 394 10.76 8.32 16.06
N HIS A 395 9.75 7.88 15.30
CA HIS A 395 9.85 6.80 14.33
C HIS A 395 9.24 7.20 12.97
N PRO A 396 9.93 8.06 12.21
CA PRO A 396 9.49 8.39 10.85
C PRO A 396 9.31 7.11 10.06
N THR A 397 8.16 6.96 9.41
CA THR A 397 7.82 5.76 8.63
C THR A 397 7.46 6.16 7.21
N ALA A 398 7.94 5.42 6.22
CA ALA A 398 7.63 5.70 4.83
C ALA A 398 7.53 4.44 3.98
N VAL A 399 6.67 4.46 2.96
CA VAL A 399 6.61 3.43 1.91
C VAL A 399 6.55 4.09 0.55
N VAL A 400 7.20 3.48 -0.44
CA VAL A 400 7.13 3.92 -1.84
C VAL A 400 6.18 3.03 -2.63
N ILE A 401 5.29 3.68 -3.37
CA ILE A 401 4.29 3.07 -4.24
C ILE A 401 4.67 3.37 -5.69
N LEU A 402 4.73 2.33 -6.52
CA LEU A 402 5.11 2.44 -7.93
C LEU A 402 3.87 2.35 -8.83
N PRO A 403 3.82 3.13 -9.91
CA PRO A 403 2.72 3.06 -10.86
C PRO A 403 2.70 1.70 -11.59
N PRO A 404 1.56 1.31 -12.16
CA PRO A 404 1.51 0.18 -13.07
C PRO A 404 2.31 0.44 -14.35
N SER A 405 2.62 -0.62 -15.09
CA SER A 405 3.31 -0.51 -16.38
C SER A 405 2.44 0.18 -17.42
N LYS A 406 1.11 -0.04 -17.33
CA LYS A 406 0.10 0.62 -18.14
C LYS A 406 -0.77 1.52 -17.27
N LEU A 407 -0.56 2.82 -17.42
CA LEU A 407 -1.42 3.83 -16.78
C LEU A 407 -2.84 3.78 -17.35
N THR A 408 -3.78 4.28 -16.56
CA THR A 408 -5.18 4.49 -16.97
C THR A 408 -5.48 5.98 -17.02
N PRO A 409 -5.10 6.75 -18.06
CA PRO A 409 -5.34 8.20 -18.08
C PRO A 409 -6.83 8.55 -17.91
N ILE A 410 -7.11 9.65 -17.20
CA ILE A 410 -8.48 10.16 -17.03
C ILE A 410 -8.94 10.80 -18.33
N ASP A 411 -10.10 10.40 -18.83
CA ASP A 411 -10.77 11.10 -19.92
C ASP A 411 -11.71 12.18 -19.36
N GLN A 412 -11.30 13.44 -19.53
CA GLN A 412 -12.04 14.61 -19.06
C GLN A 412 -13.36 14.85 -19.81
N ASN A 413 -13.54 14.22 -20.98
CA ASN A 413 -14.75 14.35 -21.79
C ASN A 413 -15.72 13.19 -21.62
N SER A 414 -15.31 12.12 -20.93
CA SER A 414 -16.14 10.95 -20.68
C SER A 414 -16.71 10.97 -19.27
N ASP A 415 -17.94 10.45 -19.15
CA ASP A 415 -18.55 10.22 -17.84
C ASP A 415 -17.88 9.04 -17.14
N TRP A 416 -17.82 9.11 -15.81
CA TRP A 416 -17.44 7.98 -14.98
C TRP A 416 -18.59 6.99 -14.86
N PHE A 417 -18.24 5.72 -14.69
CA PHE A 417 -19.20 4.69 -14.32
C PHE A 417 -20.01 5.11 -13.09
N ARG A 418 -21.31 4.78 -13.13
CA ARG A 418 -22.24 4.98 -12.03
C ARG A 418 -22.98 3.69 -11.74
N ALA A 419 -22.93 3.21 -10.51
CA ALA A 419 -23.77 2.14 -10.02
C ALA A 419 -25.21 2.63 -9.93
N ARG A 420 -26.04 2.24 -10.90
CA ARG A 420 -27.47 2.59 -10.98
C ARG A 420 -28.36 1.67 -10.14
N GLY A 421 -27.79 0.96 -9.17
CA GLY A 421 -28.49 0.02 -8.29
C GLY A 421 -27.57 -0.51 -7.20
N GLU A 422 -28.18 -1.02 -6.12
CA GLU A 422 -27.49 -1.37 -4.87
C GLU A 422 -26.41 -2.45 -5.03
N ASN A 423 -26.61 -3.41 -5.95
CA ASN A 423 -25.66 -4.51 -6.17
C ASN A 423 -24.29 -4.08 -6.73
N ASN A 424 -24.09 -2.80 -7.01
CA ASN A 424 -22.81 -2.21 -7.42
C ASN A 424 -22.46 -0.95 -6.62
N ALA A 425 -23.21 -0.64 -5.54
CA ALA A 425 -22.85 0.47 -4.66
C ALA A 425 -21.48 0.21 -4.03
N TYR A 426 -20.70 1.27 -3.74
CA TYR A 426 -19.36 1.14 -3.15
C TYR A 426 -18.46 0.15 -3.94
N LEU A 427 -18.43 0.29 -5.27
CA LEU A 427 -17.77 -0.69 -6.12
C LEU A 427 -16.25 -0.72 -5.86
N PRO A 428 -15.67 -1.87 -5.49
CA PRO A 428 -14.24 -2.01 -5.37
C PRO A 428 -13.53 -1.73 -6.68
N TRP A 429 -12.33 -1.16 -6.57
CA TRP A 429 -11.48 -0.90 -7.71
C TRP A 429 -10.57 -2.09 -7.96
N TRP A 430 -10.64 -2.68 -9.15
CA TRP A 430 -9.82 -3.82 -9.53
C TRP A 430 -8.84 -3.45 -10.65
N GLY A 431 -7.67 -4.08 -10.63
CA GLY A 431 -6.73 -4.04 -11.73
C GLY A 431 -7.40 -4.50 -13.03
N ARG A 432 -7.20 -3.77 -14.13
CA ARG A 432 -7.89 -4.05 -15.39
C ARG A 432 -7.35 -5.34 -16.00
N ARG A 433 -8.24 -6.27 -16.37
CA ARG A 433 -7.83 -7.51 -17.08
C ARG A 433 -7.14 -7.19 -18.40
N HIS A 434 -6.17 -8.03 -18.77
CA HIS A 434 -5.44 -7.87 -20.04
C HIS A 434 -6.30 -8.24 -21.27
N ASP A 435 -7.30 -9.10 -21.09
CA ASP A 435 -8.17 -9.62 -22.15
C ASP A 435 -9.43 -8.78 -22.41
N THR A 436 -9.63 -7.69 -21.65
CA THR A 436 -10.89 -6.96 -21.61
C THR A 436 -10.68 -5.47 -21.92
N ASN A 437 -11.53 -4.92 -22.78
CA ASN A 437 -11.67 -3.47 -22.94
C ASN A 437 -12.99 -3.01 -22.29
N TYR A 438 -12.92 -2.31 -21.16
CA TYR A 438 -14.10 -1.92 -20.40
C TYR A 438 -14.90 -0.76 -21.02
N GLY A 439 -14.32 0.02 -21.94
CA GLY A 439 -15.02 1.11 -22.67
C GLY A 439 -15.52 2.29 -21.82
N ILE A 440 -15.38 2.25 -20.49
CA ILE A 440 -15.74 3.31 -19.55
C ILE A 440 -14.69 3.38 -18.43
N GLN A 441 -14.47 4.58 -17.87
CA GLN A 441 -13.62 4.80 -16.71
C GLN A 441 -14.38 4.53 -15.40
N GLY A 442 -13.69 4.07 -14.37
CA GLY A 442 -14.31 3.74 -13.08
C GLY A 442 -15.00 2.38 -13.01
N TYR A 443 -14.91 1.52 -14.03
CA TYR A 443 -15.45 0.16 -13.95
C TYR A 443 -14.38 -0.88 -14.26
N SER A 444 -14.22 -1.79 -13.31
CA SER A 444 -13.38 -2.97 -13.38
C SER A 444 -13.96 -4.05 -12.47
N TYR A 445 -13.76 -5.30 -12.86
CA TYR A 445 -14.10 -6.50 -12.09
C TYR A 445 -12.90 -7.39 -12.09
#